data_AF-A0A6H1ZTG7-F1
#
_entry.id   AF-A0A6H1ZTG7-F1
#
_cell.length_a   1.000
_cell.length_b   1.000
_cell.length_c   1.000
_cell.angle_alpha   90.00
_cell.angle_beta   90.00
_cell.angle_gamma   90.00
#
_symmetry.space_group_name_H-M   'P 1'
#
loop_
_entity.id
_entity.type
_entity.pdbx_description
1 polymer ?
#
loop_
_entity_poly.entity_id
_entity_poly.type
_entity_poly.pdbx_seq_one_letter_code
_entity_poly.pdbx_strand_id
1 'polypeptide(L)'
;MTETQEKIVKLFPKQFDAFNFETQFGAVVAGVQSGKSYVGAYWSGKKITEFPKGTGIIIAPTYNVLRQATLKKFFDVFSELRICYKEHKGEIHLPTGGIIYVRSADKPLGIEGITANWIWIDEGGMTSVLTWTVCRSRVSMTGGQILITTTPYNMGWLYKDFYLPYKEKQDKDLSFYSWSSVESPYFSKEFYEAERKRLRPEEFNRRYEGQFNKMTGLVYDLPDELQVVLLDVNIKTEARIIGVDWGFRNPAAIIVCYLRDNEWYIVDEWKVAERTTAEIIQVLKNKLSEHHAIAVYPDPAEPDRIEECRRAGIPVMETNKDIKGGISYIQQLIREKRFKVCNNCQETLNEISMYHYAEPQEDKPEKDEPLKFNDHIADSFRYAIYSYKPVGNYNFIPSSPIKPYYGDRDISF
;
A
#
# COMPACT_ATOMS: atom_id res chain seq x y z
N MET A 1 -11.26 -46.24 -5.90
CA MET A 1 -10.08 -46.09 -5.03
C MET A 1 -9.01 -45.42 -5.86
N THR A 2 -8.85 -44.10 -5.76
CA THR A 2 -7.75 -43.39 -6.41
C THR A 2 -6.51 -43.63 -5.56
N GLU A 3 -5.51 -44.30 -6.14
CA GLU A 3 -4.19 -44.47 -5.51
C GLU A 3 -3.64 -43.10 -5.08
N THR A 4 -3.26 -42.98 -3.81
CA THR A 4 -2.57 -41.80 -3.28
C THR A 4 -1.19 -41.75 -3.94
N GLN A 5 -1.01 -40.92 -4.97
CA GLN A 5 0.32 -40.69 -5.52
C GLN A 5 1.17 -39.92 -4.50
N GLU A 6 2.18 -40.59 -3.93
CA GLU A 6 3.16 -39.92 -3.09
C GLU A 6 4.04 -38.99 -3.94
N LYS A 7 3.89 -37.68 -3.73
CA LYS A 7 4.72 -36.66 -4.39
C LYS A 7 5.91 -36.31 -3.49
N ILE A 8 7.09 -36.80 -3.85
CA ILE A 8 8.33 -36.45 -3.14
C ILE A 8 8.74 -35.02 -3.51
N VAL A 9 8.76 -34.12 -2.52
CA VAL A 9 9.14 -32.71 -2.69
C VAL A 9 10.58 -32.53 -2.26
N LYS A 10 11.42 -31.99 -3.14
CA LYS A 10 12.80 -31.63 -2.80
C LYS A 10 12.86 -30.17 -2.35
N LEU A 11 12.92 -29.96 -1.04
CA LEU A 11 13.16 -28.66 -0.43
C LEU A 11 14.61 -28.64 0.08
N PHE A 12 15.33 -27.52 -0.13
CA PHE A 12 16.62 -27.33 0.54
C PHE A 12 16.39 -26.93 2.02
N PRO A 13 17.41 -27.01 2.90
CA PRO A 13 17.21 -26.92 4.35
C PRO A 13 16.34 -25.75 4.83
N LYS A 14 16.62 -24.51 4.41
CA LYS A 14 15.83 -23.35 4.85
C LYS A 14 14.38 -23.36 4.32
N GLN A 15 14.15 -23.91 3.13
CA GLN A 15 12.79 -24.12 2.62
C GLN A 15 12.05 -25.18 3.42
N PHE A 16 12.75 -26.23 3.85
CA PHE A 16 12.16 -27.28 4.69
C PHE A 16 11.76 -26.73 6.06
N ASP A 17 12.61 -25.90 6.67
CA ASP A 17 12.29 -25.23 7.93
C ASP A 17 11.08 -24.31 7.78
N ALA A 18 11.08 -23.49 6.72
CA ALA A 18 9.96 -22.59 6.42
C ALA A 18 8.66 -23.32 6.04
N PHE A 19 8.73 -24.52 5.47
CA PHE A 19 7.56 -25.34 5.14
C PHE A 19 6.94 -26.00 6.40
N ASN A 20 7.74 -26.20 7.45
CA ASN A 20 7.34 -26.89 8.67
C ASN A 20 7.17 -25.97 9.89
N PHE A 21 7.04 -24.66 9.69
CA PHE A 21 6.77 -23.75 10.80
C PHE A 21 5.49 -24.15 11.57
N GLU A 22 5.57 -24.09 12.89
CA GLU A 22 4.50 -24.52 13.80
C GLU A 22 3.70 -23.34 14.39
N THR A 23 4.28 -22.14 14.34
CA THR A 23 3.62 -20.92 14.84
C THR A 23 2.42 -20.54 13.98
N GLN A 24 1.54 -19.69 14.51
CA GLN A 24 0.34 -19.30 13.78
C GLN A 24 0.67 -18.51 12.50
N PHE A 25 1.75 -17.72 12.50
CA PHE A 25 2.08 -16.82 11.40
C PHE A 25 3.54 -17.00 10.97
N GLY A 26 3.74 -17.46 9.73
CA GLY A 26 5.05 -17.63 9.10
C GLY A 26 5.29 -16.58 8.01
N ALA A 27 6.50 -16.04 7.94
CA ALA A 27 6.95 -15.19 6.85
C ALA A 27 8.26 -15.71 6.24
N VAL A 28 8.25 -15.88 4.92
CA VAL A 28 9.41 -16.15 4.08
C VAL A 28 9.74 -14.88 3.31
N VAL A 29 10.78 -14.19 3.75
CA VAL A 29 11.29 -12.98 3.10
C VAL A 29 12.64 -13.32 2.47
N ALA A 30 12.67 -13.47 1.15
CA ALA A 30 13.83 -14.01 0.45
C ALA A 30 14.07 -13.30 -0.89
N GLY A 31 15.27 -13.49 -1.42
CA GLY A 31 15.65 -12.96 -2.73
C GLY A 31 14.74 -13.41 -3.87
N VAL A 32 14.82 -12.74 -5.01
CA VAL A 32 14.06 -13.11 -6.22
C VAL A 32 14.47 -14.48 -6.74
N GLN A 33 13.52 -15.24 -7.29
CA GLN A 33 13.74 -16.60 -7.81
C GLN A 33 14.40 -17.59 -6.81
N SER A 34 14.34 -17.30 -5.52
CA SER A 34 14.90 -18.13 -4.44
C SER A 34 14.03 -19.34 -4.05
N GLY A 35 12.92 -19.56 -4.76
CA GLY A 35 11.95 -20.62 -4.47
C GLY A 35 10.93 -20.29 -3.37
N LYS A 36 10.84 -19.05 -2.88
CA LYS A 36 9.85 -18.65 -1.86
C LYS A 36 8.40 -19.00 -2.21
N SER A 37 7.93 -18.68 -3.42
CA SER A 37 6.55 -19.00 -3.83
C SER A 37 6.35 -20.50 -4.12
N TYR A 38 7.42 -21.26 -4.38
CA TYR A 38 7.37 -22.72 -4.47
C TYR A 38 7.06 -23.31 -3.09
N VAL A 39 7.70 -22.81 -2.03
CA VAL A 39 7.36 -23.14 -0.64
C VAL A 39 5.90 -22.83 -0.36
N GLY A 40 5.42 -21.63 -0.73
CA GLY A 40 4.03 -21.23 -0.54
C GLY A 40 3.01 -22.16 -1.22
N ALA A 41 3.28 -22.58 -2.46
CA ALA A 41 2.43 -23.52 -3.18
C ALA A 41 2.39 -24.89 -2.48
N TYR A 42 3.54 -25.51 -2.18
CA TYR A 42 3.56 -26.81 -1.51
C TYR A 42 2.97 -26.75 -0.10
N TRP A 43 3.24 -25.68 0.64
CA TRP A 43 2.65 -25.47 1.96
C TRP A 43 1.12 -25.42 1.88
N SER A 44 0.58 -24.74 0.86
CA SER A 44 -0.86 -24.77 0.58
C SER A 44 -1.36 -26.20 0.33
N GLY A 45 -0.59 -27.02 -0.39
CA GLY A 45 -0.87 -28.45 -0.56
C GLY A 45 -0.91 -29.24 0.75
N LYS A 46 0.06 -29.05 1.64
CA LYS A 46 0.06 -29.63 3.00
C LYS A 46 -1.21 -29.24 3.74
N LYS A 47 -1.62 -27.98 3.66
CA LYS A 47 -2.86 -27.48 4.30
C LYS A 47 -4.14 -28.01 3.69
N ILE A 48 -4.16 -28.27 2.38
CA ILE A 48 -5.29 -28.98 1.73
C ILE A 48 -5.42 -30.39 2.29
N THR A 49 -4.32 -31.09 2.52
CA THR A 49 -4.33 -32.45 3.10
C THR A 49 -4.72 -32.45 4.58
N GLU A 50 -4.24 -31.47 5.37
CA GLU A 50 -4.62 -31.30 6.78
C GLU A 50 -6.10 -30.90 6.93
N PHE A 51 -6.63 -30.10 6.00
CA PHE A 51 -8.00 -29.59 6.03
C PHE A 51 -8.77 -29.92 4.74
N PRO A 52 -9.06 -31.22 4.46
CA PRO A 52 -9.64 -31.64 3.18
C PRO A 52 -11.05 -31.08 2.93
N LYS A 53 -11.80 -30.80 4.00
CA LYS A 53 -13.12 -30.14 3.95
C LYS A 53 -13.08 -28.68 4.43
N GLY A 54 -11.88 -28.16 4.69
CA GLY A 54 -11.70 -26.83 5.25
C GLY A 54 -11.72 -25.72 4.20
N THR A 55 -11.52 -24.51 4.70
CA THR A 55 -11.45 -23.30 3.88
C THR A 55 -10.02 -22.79 3.84
N GLY A 56 -9.48 -22.62 2.63
CA GLY A 56 -8.20 -21.96 2.38
C GLY A 56 -8.38 -20.60 1.70
N ILE A 57 -7.40 -19.72 1.81
CA ILE A 57 -7.36 -18.47 1.02
C ILE A 57 -5.97 -18.30 0.40
N ILE A 58 -5.91 -18.02 -0.90
CA ILE A 58 -4.69 -17.63 -1.63
C ILE A 58 -4.83 -16.17 -2.06
N ILE A 59 -3.83 -15.35 -1.69
CA ILE A 59 -3.81 -13.91 -1.87
C ILE A 59 -2.54 -13.47 -2.60
N ALA A 60 -2.66 -12.45 -3.44
CA ALA A 60 -1.53 -11.69 -3.99
C ALA A 60 -1.91 -10.19 -4.09
N PRO A 61 -0.95 -9.27 -4.34
CA PRO A 61 -1.17 -7.83 -4.25
C PRO A 61 -2.27 -7.30 -5.17
N THR A 62 -2.34 -7.82 -6.39
CA THR A 62 -3.37 -7.47 -7.38
C THR A 62 -3.88 -8.73 -8.07
N TYR A 63 -5.07 -8.65 -8.67
CA TYR A 63 -5.65 -9.78 -9.42
C TYR A 63 -4.76 -10.22 -10.60
N ASN A 64 -4.05 -9.27 -11.22
CA ASN A 64 -3.10 -9.58 -12.30
C ASN A 64 -1.90 -10.40 -11.80
N VAL A 65 -1.28 -9.99 -10.70
CA VAL A 65 -0.16 -10.74 -10.08
C VAL A 65 -0.64 -12.12 -9.63
N LEU A 66 -1.82 -12.18 -9.01
CA LEU A 66 -2.44 -13.42 -8.54
C LEU A 66 -2.59 -14.45 -9.66
N ARG A 67 -3.14 -14.04 -10.83
CA ARG A 67 -3.34 -14.94 -11.98
C ARG A 67 -2.04 -15.32 -12.67
N GLN A 68 -1.15 -14.35 -12.93
CA GLN A 68 0.02 -14.57 -13.77
C GLN A 68 1.17 -15.27 -13.03
N ALA A 69 1.33 -14.99 -11.73
CA ALA A 69 2.45 -15.49 -10.94
C ALA A 69 2.01 -16.52 -9.90
N THR A 70 1.12 -16.16 -8.98
CA THR A 70 0.83 -16.98 -7.78
C THR A 70 0.04 -18.24 -8.13
N LEU A 71 -1.11 -18.10 -8.80
CA LEU A 71 -1.92 -19.24 -9.23
C LEU A 71 -1.22 -20.09 -10.28
N LYS A 72 -0.43 -19.48 -11.16
CA LYS A 72 0.38 -20.23 -12.11
C LYS A 72 1.32 -21.19 -11.37
N LYS A 73 2.07 -20.71 -10.37
CA LYS A 73 2.94 -21.56 -9.56
C LYS A 73 2.17 -22.62 -8.77
N PHE A 74 1.01 -22.27 -8.23
CA PHE A 74 0.15 -23.24 -7.54
C PHE A 74 -0.30 -24.38 -8.47
N PHE A 75 -0.78 -24.05 -9.67
CA PHE A 75 -1.21 -25.07 -10.65
C PHE A 75 -0.05 -25.77 -11.37
N ASP A 76 1.14 -25.17 -11.43
CA ASP A 76 2.36 -25.88 -11.88
C ASP A 76 2.68 -27.04 -10.91
N VAL A 77 2.32 -26.90 -9.63
CA VAL A 77 2.47 -27.95 -8.60
C VAL A 77 1.24 -28.86 -8.52
N PHE A 78 0.02 -28.33 -8.57
CA PHE A 78 -1.24 -29.08 -8.43
C PHE A 78 -2.11 -28.90 -9.68
N SER A 79 -1.63 -29.43 -10.81
CA SER A 79 -2.25 -29.22 -12.12
C SER A 79 -3.65 -29.83 -12.19
N GLU A 80 -3.89 -30.90 -11.44
CA GLU A 80 -5.19 -31.55 -11.27
C GLU A 80 -6.24 -30.64 -10.64
N LEU A 81 -5.85 -29.70 -9.77
CA LEU A 81 -6.79 -28.75 -9.16
C LEU A 81 -7.23 -27.64 -10.12
N ARG A 82 -6.59 -27.51 -11.29
CA ARG A 82 -6.97 -26.50 -12.28
C ARG A 82 -8.37 -26.70 -12.83
N ILE A 83 -8.84 -27.95 -12.96
CA ILE A 83 -10.21 -28.26 -13.39
C ILE A 83 -11.26 -27.85 -12.34
N CYS A 84 -10.84 -27.75 -11.08
CA CYS A 84 -11.67 -27.37 -9.95
C CYS A 84 -11.81 -25.85 -9.81
N TYR A 85 -11.02 -25.07 -10.56
CA TYR A 85 -10.99 -23.63 -10.46
C TYR A 85 -12.14 -22.96 -11.22
N LYS A 86 -13.04 -22.30 -10.48
CA LYS A 86 -14.10 -21.45 -11.02
C LYS A 86 -13.60 -20.00 -11.05
N GLU A 87 -12.90 -19.66 -12.12
CA GLU A 87 -12.21 -18.37 -12.25
C GLU A 87 -13.14 -17.16 -12.02
N HIS A 88 -14.35 -17.19 -12.58
CA HIS A 88 -15.33 -16.10 -12.42
C HIS A 88 -15.80 -15.88 -10.97
N LYS A 89 -15.64 -16.87 -10.09
CA LYS A 89 -15.94 -16.75 -8.64
C LYS A 89 -14.69 -16.51 -7.80
N GLY A 90 -13.50 -16.74 -8.37
CA GLY A 90 -12.26 -16.81 -7.60
C GLY A 90 -12.32 -17.92 -6.55
N GLU A 91 -12.75 -19.13 -6.92
CA GLU A 91 -12.91 -20.26 -6.01
C GLU A 91 -12.37 -21.56 -6.63
N ILE A 92 -11.62 -22.34 -5.86
CA ILE A 92 -11.21 -23.69 -6.21
C ILE A 92 -11.99 -24.66 -5.32
N HIS A 93 -12.87 -25.45 -5.92
CA HIS A 93 -13.74 -26.39 -5.21
C HIS A 93 -13.05 -27.74 -5.12
N LEU A 94 -12.49 -28.07 -3.95
CA LEU A 94 -11.70 -29.28 -3.78
C LEU A 94 -12.59 -30.53 -3.93
N PRO A 95 -12.10 -31.61 -4.58
CA PRO A 95 -12.85 -32.87 -4.69
C PRO A 95 -13.26 -33.47 -3.34
N THR A 96 -12.54 -33.12 -2.27
CA THR A 96 -12.79 -33.53 -0.89
C THR A 96 -13.89 -32.74 -0.20
N GLY A 97 -14.41 -31.67 -0.81
CA GLY A 97 -15.50 -30.82 -0.30
C GLY A 97 -15.06 -29.50 0.32
N GLY A 98 -13.75 -29.24 0.45
CA GLY A 98 -13.22 -27.95 0.88
C GLY A 98 -13.23 -26.89 -0.23
N ILE A 99 -13.00 -25.63 0.14
CA ILE A 99 -12.97 -24.50 -0.79
C ILE A 99 -11.70 -23.68 -0.57
N ILE A 100 -11.00 -23.33 -1.66
CA ILE A 100 -9.93 -22.34 -1.62
C ILE A 100 -10.42 -21.06 -2.30
N TYR A 101 -10.50 -19.98 -1.54
CA TYR A 101 -10.81 -18.67 -2.08
C TYR A 101 -9.56 -18.01 -2.66
N VAL A 102 -9.70 -17.48 -3.86
CA VAL A 102 -8.68 -16.71 -4.57
C VAL A 102 -9.07 -15.25 -4.44
N ARG A 103 -8.28 -14.45 -3.72
CA ARG A 103 -8.59 -13.05 -3.42
C ARG A 103 -7.40 -12.14 -3.71
N SER A 104 -7.70 -10.90 -4.07
CA SER A 104 -6.70 -9.89 -4.36
C SER A 104 -6.62 -8.90 -3.20
N ALA A 105 -5.41 -8.49 -2.83
CA ALA A 105 -5.18 -7.58 -1.72
C ALA A 105 -5.47 -6.11 -2.05
N ASP A 106 -5.68 -5.75 -3.32
CA ASP A 106 -6.16 -4.42 -3.72
C ASP A 106 -7.61 -4.14 -3.26
N LYS A 107 -8.37 -5.17 -2.87
CA LYS A 107 -9.71 -5.08 -2.27
C LYS A 107 -9.77 -5.90 -0.97
N PRO A 108 -9.07 -5.48 0.13
CA PRO A 108 -8.94 -6.27 1.36
C PRO A 108 -10.27 -6.66 2.00
N LEU A 109 -11.27 -5.78 1.94
CA LEU A 109 -12.59 -6.01 2.52
C LEU A 109 -13.35 -7.16 1.84
N GLY A 110 -13.00 -7.53 0.62
CA GLY A 110 -13.56 -8.71 -0.07
C GLY A 110 -13.12 -10.06 0.53
N ILE A 111 -12.19 -10.04 1.49
CA ILE A 111 -11.74 -11.19 2.28
C ILE A 111 -12.55 -11.31 3.59
N GLU A 112 -13.20 -10.23 4.04
CA GLU A 112 -14.02 -10.25 5.24
C GLU A 112 -15.17 -11.26 5.13
N GLY A 113 -15.60 -11.80 6.28
CA GLY A 113 -16.64 -12.82 6.34
C GLY A 113 -16.19 -14.25 6.01
N ILE A 114 -14.98 -14.45 5.47
CA ILE A 114 -14.46 -15.79 5.15
C ILE A 114 -13.70 -16.39 6.34
N THR A 115 -14.29 -17.34 7.08
CA THR A 115 -13.55 -18.09 8.11
C THR A 115 -12.60 -19.09 7.43
N ALA A 116 -11.30 -19.00 7.70
CA ALA A 116 -10.26 -19.78 7.03
C ALA A 116 -9.50 -20.69 8.00
N ASN A 117 -9.14 -21.89 7.55
CA ASN A 117 -8.21 -22.80 8.25
C ASN A 117 -6.75 -22.47 7.93
N TRP A 118 -6.49 -21.86 6.78
CA TRP A 118 -5.16 -21.43 6.38
C TRP A 118 -5.21 -20.32 5.32
N ILE A 119 -4.18 -19.49 5.28
CA ILE A 119 -4.04 -18.41 4.29
C ILE A 119 -2.62 -18.39 3.75
N TRP A 120 -2.46 -18.31 2.43
CA TRP A 120 -1.18 -18.01 1.78
C TRP A 120 -1.25 -16.63 1.13
N ILE A 121 -0.33 -15.74 1.51
CA ILE A 121 -0.17 -14.39 0.94
C ILE A 121 1.16 -14.34 0.17
N ASP A 122 1.09 -14.44 -1.16
CA ASP A 122 2.26 -14.28 -2.04
C ASP A 122 2.49 -12.80 -2.34
N GLU A 123 3.76 -12.41 -2.44
CA GLU A 123 4.24 -11.02 -2.49
C GLU A 123 3.61 -10.11 -1.41
N GLY A 124 3.42 -10.65 -0.20
CA GLY A 124 2.73 -9.97 0.91
C GLY A 124 3.33 -8.63 1.33
N GLY A 125 4.64 -8.41 1.11
CA GLY A 125 5.30 -7.13 1.39
C GLY A 125 4.84 -5.96 0.52
N MET A 126 4.08 -6.21 -0.55
CA MET A 126 3.45 -5.19 -1.40
C MET A 126 1.98 -4.91 -1.02
N THR A 127 1.42 -5.64 -0.06
CA THR A 127 0.03 -5.45 0.39
C THR A 127 -0.07 -4.39 1.49
N SER A 128 -1.27 -3.90 1.77
CA SER A 128 -1.51 -2.96 2.88
C SER A 128 -1.56 -3.66 4.24
N VAL A 129 -1.29 -2.91 5.32
CA VAL A 129 -1.47 -3.40 6.70
C VAL A 129 -2.92 -3.83 6.98
N LEU A 130 -3.89 -3.23 6.28
CA LEU A 130 -5.28 -3.64 6.35
C LEU A 130 -5.47 -5.08 5.85
N THR A 131 -4.78 -5.48 4.78
CA THR A 131 -4.80 -6.87 4.29
C THR A 131 -4.32 -7.83 5.37
N TRP A 132 -3.21 -7.49 6.03
CA TRP A 132 -2.67 -8.28 7.14
C TRP A 132 -3.68 -8.41 8.29
N THR A 133 -4.27 -7.29 8.71
CA THR A 133 -5.25 -7.22 9.79
C THR A 133 -6.50 -8.07 9.48
N VAL A 134 -7.05 -7.93 8.28
CA VAL A 134 -8.20 -8.73 7.84
C VAL A 134 -7.84 -10.22 7.83
N CYS A 135 -6.70 -10.61 7.26
CA CYS A 135 -6.30 -12.01 7.19
C CYS A 135 -6.10 -12.64 8.57
N ARG A 136 -5.43 -11.96 9.51
CA ARG A 136 -5.30 -12.43 10.91
C ARG A 136 -6.66 -12.72 11.54
N SER A 137 -7.64 -11.84 11.32
CA SER A 137 -8.99 -12.04 11.87
C SER A 137 -9.71 -13.26 11.28
N ARG A 138 -9.40 -13.67 10.04
CA ARG A 138 -10.07 -14.79 9.36
C ARG A 138 -9.64 -16.17 9.89
N VAL A 139 -8.47 -16.27 10.49
CA VAL A 139 -7.96 -17.49 11.12
C VAL A 139 -8.15 -17.52 12.64
N SER A 140 -8.68 -16.44 13.22
CA SER A 140 -8.81 -16.28 14.68
C SER A 140 -9.66 -17.36 15.35
N MET A 141 -10.80 -17.73 14.75
CA MET A 141 -11.70 -18.75 15.31
C MET A 141 -11.19 -20.18 15.10
N THR A 142 -10.41 -20.41 14.05
CA THR A 142 -9.93 -21.75 13.68
C THR A 142 -8.57 -22.09 14.28
N GLY A 143 -7.83 -21.10 14.78
CA GLY A 143 -6.41 -21.25 15.10
C GLY A 143 -5.57 -21.52 13.85
N GLY A 144 -6.08 -21.17 12.66
CA GLY A 144 -5.45 -21.46 11.38
C GLY A 144 -4.13 -20.71 11.19
N GLN A 145 -3.28 -21.23 10.28
CA GLN A 145 -1.97 -20.66 10.01
C GLN A 145 -1.98 -19.72 8.79
N ILE A 146 -1.12 -18.69 8.81
CA ILE A 146 -0.86 -17.83 7.65
C ILE A 146 0.60 -17.97 7.24
N LEU A 147 0.85 -18.15 5.94
CA LEU A 147 2.18 -18.07 5.35
C LEU A 147 2.27 -16.87 4.42
N ILE A 148 3.26 -16.00 4.64
CA ILE A 148 3.61 -14.89 3.76
C ILE A 148 4.86 -15.28 2.97
N THR A 149 4.87 -15.11 1.65
CA THR A 149 6.07 -15.26 0.81
C THR A 149 6.33 -13.97 0.06
N THR A 150 7.51 -13.37 0.20
CA THR A 150 7.79 -12.07 -0.44
C THR A 150 9.29 -11.79 -0.57
N THR A 151 9.63 -10.79 -1.36
CA THR A 151 10.93 -10.10 -1.28
C THR A 151 10.76 -8.83 -0.42
N PRO A 152 11.79 -8.31 0.27
CA PRO A 152 11.68 -7.09 1.05
C PRO A 152 11.57 -5.86 0.12
N TYR A 153 10.35 -5.35 -0.05
CA TYR A 153 10.04 -4.22 -0.95
C TYR A 153 10.18 -2.84 -0.32
N ASN A 154 10.03 -2.75 1.00
CA ASN A 154 10.03 -1.51 1.78
C ASN A 154 10.21 -1.87 3.27
N MET A 155 10.24 -0.84 4.12
CA MET A 155 10.23 -0.95 5.58
C MET A 155 8.82 -0.69 6.16
N GLY A 156 7.78 -1.13 5.44
CA GLY A 156 6.37 -0.95 5.80
C GLY A 156 5.87 -1.98 6.83
N TRP A 157 4.59 -2.32 6.78
CA TRP A 157 3.94 -3.18 7.79
C TRP A 157 4.64 -4.52 8.02
N LEU A 158 5.15 -5.18 6.98
CA LEU A 158 5.83 -6.46 7.16
C LEU A 158 7.13 -6.32 7.96
N TYR A 159 7.80 -5.17 7.85
CA TYR A 159 8.94 -4.86 8.68
C TYR A 159 8.51 -4.48 10.10
N LYS A 160 7.60 -3.51 10.22
CA LYS A 160 7.18 -2.90 11.49
C LYS A 160 6.32 -3.82 12.36
N ASP A 161 5.35 -4.50 11.77
CA ASP A 161 4.29 -5.26 12.47
C ASP A 161 4.52 -6.77 12.47
N PHE A 162 5.55 -7.26 11.77
CA PHE A 162 5.91 -8.69 11.75
C PHE A 162 7.37 -8.90 12.10
N TYR A 163 8.31 -8.37 11.31
CA TYR A 163 9.73 -8.64 11.49
C TYR A 163 10.28 -8.11 12.81
N LEU A 164 9.97 -6.85 13.18
CA LEU A 164 10.41 -6.27 14.46
C LEU A 164 9.84 -7.03 15.67
N PRO A 165 8.50 -7.26 15.79
CA PRO A 165 7.94 -8.06 16.88
C PRO A 165 8.53 -9.46 16.98
N TYR A 166 8.79 -10.13 15.85
CA TYR A 166 9.49 -11.42 15.83
C TYR A 166 10.92 -11.31 16.37
N LYS A 167 11.70 -10.36 15.85
CA LYS A 167 13.11 -10.18 16.20
C LYS A 167 13.30 -9.82 17.67
N GLU A 168 12.38 -9.01 18.21
CA GLU A 168 12.36 -8.57 19.60
C GLU A 168 11.64 -9.57 20.54
N LYS A 169 11.13 -10.68 20.00
CA LYS A 169 10.40 -11.73 20.73
C LYS A 169 9.15 -11.21 21.47
N GLN A 170 8.49 -10.21 20.90
CA GLN A 170 7.26 -9.62 21.44
C GLN A 170 6.02 -10.47 21.09
N ASP A 171 6.05 -11.18 19.95
CA ASP A 171 4.97 -12.07 19.51
C ASP A 171 5.54 -13.48 19.26
N LYS A 172 5.13 -14.45 20.10
CA LYS A 172 5.58 -15.85 20.04
C LYS A 172 4.92 -16.65 18.92
N ASP A 173 3.84 -16.13 18.34
CA ASP A 173 3.10 -16.78 17.27
C ASP A 173 3.67 -16.43 15.88
N LEU A 174 4.84 -15.76 15.84
CA LEU A 174 5.55 -15.40 14.61
C LEU A 174 6.75 -16.33 14.35
N SER A 175 6.95 -16.68 13.09
CA SER A 175 8.19 -17.28 12.60
C SER A 175 8.64 -16.60 11.32
N PHE A 176 9.95 -16.32 11.23
CA PHE A 176 10.53 -15.58 10.13
C PHE A 176 11.70 -16.35 9.53
N TYR A 177 11.68 -16.49 8.22
CA TYR A 177 12.68 -17.22 7.45
C TYR A 177 13.20 -16.33 6.32
N SER A 178 14.51 -16.32 6.13
CA SER A 178 15.17 -15.52 5.09
C SER A 178 16.35 -16.25 4.48
N TRP A 179 16.51 -16.04 3.17
CA TRP A 179 17.64 -16.53 2.39
C TRP A 179 17.87 -15.68 1.15
N SER A 180 19.12 -15.65 0.71
CA SER A 180 19.49 -15.00 -0.55
C SER A 180 19.13 -15.89 -1.75
N SER A 181 19.13 -15.29 -2.93
CA SER A 181 18.79 -15.98 -4.18
C SER A 181 19.79 -17.10 -4.47
N VAL A 182 21.08 -16.86 -4.19
CA VAL A 182 22.18 -17.80 -4.44
C VAL A 182 22.20 -19.00 -3.49
N GLU A 183 21.47 -18.94 -2.38
CA GLU A 183 21.26 -20.11 -1.51
C GLU A 183 20.31 -21.14 -2.15
N SER A 184 19.49 -20.73 -3.13
CA SER A 184 18.74 -21.68 -3.94
C SER A 184 19.70 -22.43 -4.87
N PRO A 185 19.70 -23.79 -4.87
CA PRO A 185 20.57 -24.58 -5.75
C PRO A 185 20.22 -24.41 -7.24
N TYR A 186 19.09 -23.77 -7.54
CA TYR A 186 18.60 -23.53 -8.90
C TYR A 186 18.93 -22.13 -9.42
N PHE A 187 19.49 -21.24 -8.60
CA PHE A 187 19.83 -19.88 -9.00
C PHE A 187 21.26 -19.81 -9.53
N SER A 188 21.48 -19.13 -10.66
CA SER A 188 22.82 -19.00 -11.25
C SER A 188 23.70 -18.10 -10.39
N LYS A 189 24.85 -18.64 -9.96
CA LYS A 189 25.88 -17.89 -9.23
C LYS A 189 26.52 -16.82 -10.10
N GLU A 190 26.67 -17.12 -11.39
CA GLU A 190 27.23 -16.21 -12.38
C GLU A 190 26.32 -15.00 -12.58
N PHE A 191 25.00 -15.22 -12.70
CA PHE A 191 24.02 -14.13 -12.78
C PHE A 191 23.97 -13.33 -11.47
N TYR A 192 24.04 -13.99 -10.32
CA TYR A 192 24.12 -13.33 -9.01
C TYR A 192 25.30 -12.35 -8.93
N GLU A 193 26.50 -12.79 -9.29
CA GLU A 193 27.71 -11.96 -9.25
C GLU A 193 27.70 -10.86 -10.32
N ALA A 194 27.09 -11.11 -11.48
CA ALA A 194 26.90 -10.07 -12.50
C ALA A 194 25.97 -8.96 -11.98
N GLU A 195 24.84 -9.32 -11.37
CA GLU A 195 23.90 -8.37 -10.77
C GLU A 195 24.50 -7.65 -9.56
N ARG A 196 25.35 -8.32 -8.78
CA ARG A 196 26.06 -7.72 -7.65
C ARG A 196 26.99 -6.59 -8.07
N LYS A 197 27.59 -6.70 -9.25
CA LYS A 197 28.44 -5.66 -9.85
C LYS A 197 27.63 -4.56 -10.52
N ARG A 198 26.46 -4.91 -11.07
CA ARG A 198 25.59 -3.98 -11.82
C ARG A 198 24.73 -3.11 -10.89
N LEU A 199 24.23 -3.68 -9.80
CA LEU A 199 23.30 -3.02 -8.90
C LEU A 199 23.99 -2.30 -7.75
N ARG A 200 23.35 -1.24 -7.25
CA ARG A 200 23.76 -0.62 -5.98
C ARG A 200 23.63 -1.64 -4.85
N PRO A 201 24.52 -1.61 -3.83
CA PRO A 201 24.50 -2.60 -2.75
C PRO A 201 23.14 -2.75 -2.06
N GLU A 202 22.38 -1.68 -1.91
CA GLU A 202 21.07 -1.73 -1.25
C GLU A 202 19.99 -2.41 -2.09
N GLU A 203 19.91 -2.09 -3.38
CA GLU A 203 18.99 -2.77 -4.29
C GLU A 203 19.36 -4.25 -4.38
N PHE A 204 20.65 -4.55 -4.49
CA PHE A 204 21.14 -5.91 -4.48
C PHE A 204 20.76 -6.66 -3.20
N ASN A 205 20.95 -6.04 -2.03
CA ASN A 205 20.62 -6.65 -0.75
C ASN A 205 19.13 -6.93 -0.61
N ARG A 206 18.26 -6.04 -1.11
CA ARG A 206 16.81 -6.25 -1.05
C ARG A 206 16.37 -7.32 -2.05
N ARG A 207 16.79 -7.16 -3.31
CA ARG A 207 16.33 -8.00 -4.43
C ARG A 207 16.93 -9.40 -4.36
N TYR A 208 18.21 -9.52 -4.01
CA TYR A 208 18.94 -10.78 -4.09
C TYR A 208 19.35 -11.36 -2.73
N GLU A 209 19.71 -10.55 -1.72
CA GLU A 209 20.06 -11.06 -0.37
C GLU A 209 18.83 -11.32 0.52
N GLY A 210 17.66 -10.76 0.17
CA GLY A 210 16.44 -10.89 0.97
C GLY A 210 16.47 -10.11 2.30
N GLN A 211 17.28 -9.06 2.38
CA GLN A 211 17.47 -8.29 3.62
C GLN A 211 16.60 -7.02 3.65
N PHE A 212 16.04 -6.71 4.81
CA PHE A 212 15.41 -5.43 5.09
C PHE A 212 16.49 -4.35 5.30
N ASN A 213 16.68 -3.50 4.29
CA ASN A 213 17.55 -2.33 4.37
C ASN A 213 16.74 -1.04 4.15
N LYS A 214 17.12 0.04 4.83
CA LYS A 214 16.60 1.39 4.53
C LYS A 214 16.85 1.70 3.05
N MET A 215 15.86 2.25 2.35
CA MET A 215 16.05 2.79 1.00
C MET A 215 16.90 4.05 1.08
N THR A 216 17.99 4.13 0.32
CA THR A 216 18.59 5.43 -0.04
C THR A 216 17.83 6.09 -1.19
N GLY A 217 17.82 7.42 -1.19
CA GLY A 217 17.15 8.21 -2.23
C GLY A 217 15.65 8.42 -2.01
N LEU A 218 15.15 8.18 -0.79
CA LEU A 218 13.79 8.60 -0.41
C LEU A 218 13.65 10.11 -0.64
N VAL A 219 12.55 10.51 -1.27
CA VAL A 219 12.19 11.92 -1.42
C VAL A 219 11.90 12.52 -0.05
N TYR A 220 11.20 11.77 0.81
CA TYR A 220 10.86 12.17 2.16
C TYR A 220 11.37 11.13 3.16
N ASP A 221 12.52 11.40 3.77
CA ASP A 221 13.05 10.57 4.87
C ASP A 221 12.40 11.02 6.18
N LEU A 222 11.26 10.41 6.53
CA LEU A 222 10.48 10.74 7.73
C LEU A 222 10.96 9.90 8.93
N PRO A 223 11.62 10.49 9.95
CA PRO A 223 12.03 9.78 11.15
C PRO A 223 10.84 9.22 11.94
N ASP A 224 11.03 8.08 12.61
CA ASP A 224 9.96 7.44 13.40
C ASP A 224 9.43 8.32 14.54
N GLU A 225 10.27 9.19 15.12
CA GLU A 225 9.87 10.18 16.13
C GLU A 225 8.89 11.26 15.62
N LEU A 226 8.75 11.41 14.29
CA LEU A 226 7.76 12.30 13.67
C LEU A 226 6.45 11.56 13.31
N GLN A 227 6.38 10.25 13.58
CA GLN A 227 5.16 9.46 13.56
C GLN A 227 4.50 9.57 14.95
N VAL A 228 3.37 10.26 15.03
CA VAL A 228 2.76 10.68 16.30
C VAL A 228 1.41 10.01 16.52
N VAL A 229 0.95 10.00 17.77
CA VAL A 229 -0.41 9.56 18.07
C VAL A 229 -1.45 10.50 17.46
N LEU A 230 -2.64 9.96 17.19
CA LEU A 230 -3.77 10.72 16.65
C LEU A 230 -4.08 11.94 17.53
N LEU A 231 -4.27 13.09 16.89
CA LEU A 231 -4.69 14.31 17.56
C LEU A 231 -6.20 14.36 17.78
N ASP A 232 -6.62 14.95 18.90
CA ASP A 232 -8.04 15.27 19.14
C ASP A 232 -8.53 16.29 18.10
N VAL A 233 -9.68 16.02 17.47
CA VAL A 233 -10.32 16.92 16.51
C VAL A 233 -10.67 18.29 17.09
N ASN A 234 -10.79 18.40 18.42
CA ASN A 234 -11.09 19.65 19.13
C ASN A 234 -9.82 20.44 19.51
N ILE A 235 -8.63 19.94 19.18
CA ILE A 235 -7.38 20.64 19.48
C ILE A 235 -7.34 22.02 18.81
N LYS A 236 -6.81 23.02 19.52
CA LYS A 236 -6.65 24.37 18.96
C LYS A 236 -5.55 24.33 17.88
N THR A 237 -5.90 24.81 16.69
CA THR A 237 -5.05 24.85 15.50
C THR A 237 -5.06 26.25 14.89
N GLU A 238 -3.98 26.63 14.23
CA GLU A 238 -3.90 27.85 13.41
C GLU A 238 -4.68 27.70 12.10
N ALA A 239 -4.64 26.50 11.50
CA ALA A 239 -5.35 26.19 10.27
C ALA A 239 -5.66 24.71 10.15
N ARG A 240 -6.70 24.39 9.38
CA ARG A 240 -7.09 23.03 9.03
C ARG A 240 -7.44 23.01 7.55
N ILE A 241 -6.68 22.28 6.77
CA ILE A 241 -6.77 22.30 5.31
C ILE A 241 -6.80 20.88 4.75
N ILE A 242 -7.28 20.74 3.52
CA ILE A 242 -7.40 19.46 2.85
C ILE A 242 -6.63 19.51 1.53
N GLY A 243 -5.84 18.47 1.26
CA GLY A 243 -5.26 18.21 -0.05
C GLY A 243 -6.09 17.19 -0.82
N VAL A 244 -6.16 17.34 -2.15
CA VAL A 244 -6.82 16.35 -3.02
C VAL A 244 -5.95 16.07 -4.23
N ASP A 245 -5.63 14.80 -4.47
CA ASP A 245 -5.08 14.29 -5.73
C ASP A 245 -6.15 13.46 -6.44
N TRP A 246 -6.39 13.75 -7.72
CA TRP A 246 -7.50 13.18 -8.46
C TRP A 246 -7.12 11.81 -9.06
N GLY A 247 -8.06 10.87 -8.97
CA GLY A 247 -7.90 9.55 -9.55
C GLY A 247 -9.23 8.96 -10.03
N PHE A 248 -9.14 7.92 -10.86
CA PHE A 248 -10.24 7.01 -11.16
C PHE A 248 -9.71 5.58 -11.33
N ARG A 249 -8.82 5.37 -12.30
CA ARG A 249 -8.07 4.11 -12.44
C ARG A 249 -6.94 4.03 -11.42
N ASN A 250 -6.18 5.11 -11.31
CA ASN A 250 -5.34 5.34 -10.13
C ASN A 250 -6.22 5.81 -8.97
N PRO A 251 -5.90 5.46 -7.71
CA PRO A 251 -6.66 5.91 -6.55
C PRO A 251 -6.75 7.43 -6.47
N ALA A 252 -7.91 7.97 -6.10
CA ALA A 252 -8.02 9.35 -5.63
C ALA A 252 -7.53 9.40 -4.18
N ALA A 253 -6.83 10.48 -3.81
CA ALA A 253 -6.30 10.66 -2.46
C ALA A 253 -6.77 11.99 -1.85
N ILE A 254 -7.34 11.92 -0.65
CA ILE A 254 -7.71 13.06 0.19
C ILE A 254 -6.90 12.96 1.47
N ILE A 255 -6.37 14.09 1.93
CA ILE A 255 -5.67 14.17 3.21
C ILE A 255 -6.21 15.35 4.02
N VAL A 256 -6.07 15.26 5.33
CA VAL A 256 -6.41 16.36 6.24
C VAL A 256 -5.15 16.78 6.98
N CYS A 257 -4.83 18.07 6.88
CA CYS A 257 -3.63 18.67 7.47
C CYS A 257 -4.02 19.71 8.53
N TYR A 258 -3.45 19.60 9.72
CA TYR A 258 -3.57 20.61 10.78
C TYR A 258 -2.26 21.39 10.91
N LEU A 259 -2.37 22.71 11.00
CA LEU A 259 -1.26 23.59 11.38
C LEU A 259 -1.43 23.98 12.85
N ARG A 260 -0.44 23.66 13.68
CA ARG A 260 -0.44 24.00 15.10
C ARG A 260 0.98 24.28 15.56
N ASP A 261 1.17 25.39 16.26
CA ASP A 261 2.47 25.80 16.80
C ASP A 261 3.54 25.82 15.70
N ASN A 262 3.16 26.30 14.51
CA ASN A 262 3.98 26.33 13.29
C ASN A 262 4.44 24.94 12.78
N GLU A 263 3.80 23.86 13.20
CA GLU A 263 4.04 22.47 12.77
C GLU A 263 2.82 21.91 12.02
N TRP A 264 3.08 21.16 10.96
CA TRP A 264 2.07 20.45 10.19
C TRP A 264 1.88 19.03 10.69
N TYR A 265 0.61 18.63 10.80
CA TYR A 265 0.19 17.29 11.18
C TYR A 265 -0.73 16.73 10.10
N ILE A 266 -0.37 15.58 9.51
CA ILE A 266 -1.31 14.78 8.72
C ILE A 266 -2.14 13.96 9.70
N VAL A 267 -3.44 14.24 9.80
CA VAL A 267 -4.30 13.68 10.86
C VAL A 267 -5.30 12.65 10.36
N ASP A 268 -5.63 12.70 9.08
CA ASP A 268 -6.56 11.77 8.46
C ASP A 268 -6.33 11.68 6.95
N GLU A 269 -6.73 10.57 6.36
CA GLU A 269 -6.50 10.25 4.96
C GLU A 269 -7.62 9.39 4.38
N TRP A 270 -7.76 9.46 3.06
CA TRP A 270 -8.64 8.58 2.30
C TRP A 270 -8.01 8.34 0.93
N LYS A 271 -7.76 7.09 0.57
CA LYS A 271 -7.15 6.71 -0.72
C LYS A 271 -7.91 5.54 -1.34
N VAL A 272 -8.70 5.80 -2.39
CA VAL A 272 -9.58 4.78 -3.00
C VAL A 272 -9.70 4.96 -4.51
N ALA A 273 -9.63 3.86 -5.27
CA ALA A 273 -9.83 3.84 -6.71
C ALA A 273 -11.30 3.61 -7.10
N GLU A 274 -11.62 3.80 -8.39
CA GLU A 274 -12.94 3.55 -8.97
C GLU A 274 -14.06 4.36 -8.27
N ARG A 275 -13.81 5.64 -8.01
CA ARG A 275 -14.79 6.57 -7.44
C ARG A 275 -15.08 7.71 -8.40
N THR A 276 -16.35 8.01 -8.55
CA THR A 276 -16.84 9.15 -9.35
C THR A 276 -16.52 10.47 -8.65
N THR A 277 -16.47 11.56 -9.42
CA THR A 277 -16.25 12.91 -8.84
C THR A 277 -17.30 13.25 -7.79
N ALA A 278 -18.56 12.85 -8.00
CA ALA A 278 -19.64 13.07 -7.04
C ALA A 278 -19.40 12.34 -5.70
N GLU A 279 -18.92 11.09 -5.74
CA GLU A 279 -18.56 10.34 -4.53
C GLU A 279 -17.37 10.98 -3.80
N ILE A 280 -16.34 11.42 -4.55
CA ILE A 280 -15.18 12.10 -3.97
C ILE A 280 -15.60 13.42 -3.31
N ILE A 281 -16.47 14.20 -3.96
CA ILE A 281 -17.05 15.43 -3.40
C ILE A 281 -17.81 15.14 -2.10
N GLN A 282 -18.55 14.04 -2.03
CA GLN A 282 -19.25 13.67 -0.80
C GLN A 282 -18.28 13.33 0.33
N VAL A 283 -17.19 12.61 0.04
CA VAL A 283 -16.12 12.34 1.02
C VAL A 283 -15.48 13.66 1.49
N LEU A 284 -15.21 14.59 0.57
CA LEU A 284 -14.67 15.92 0.91
C LEU A 284 -15.59 16.70 1.84
N LYS A 285 -16.90 16.72 1.58
CA LYS A 285 -17.87 17.36 2.46
C LYS A 285 -17.87 16.77 3.87
N ASN A 286 -17.80 15.44 3.96
CA ASN A 286 -17.72 14.76 5.24
C ASN A 286 -16.44 15.17 5.99
N LYS A 287 -15.28 15.19 5.32
CA LYS A 287 -13.99 15.59 5.93
C LYS A 287 -13.93 17.05 6.32
N LEU A 288 -14.49 17.95 5.51
CA LEU A 288 -14.64 19.37 5.84
C LEU A 288 -15.44 19.54 7.14
N SER A 289 -16.57 18.85 7.26
CA SER A 289 -17.43 18.91 8.43
C SER A 289 -16.79 18.27 9.65
N GLU A 290 -16.25 17.06 9.52
CA GLU A 290 -15.64 16.27 10.60
C GLU A 290 -14.46 17.03 11.22
N HIS A 291 -13.59 17.59 10.39
CA HIS A 291 -12.36 18.21 10.85
C HIS A 291 -12.44 19.73 10.96
N HIS A 292 -13.57 20.36 10.64
CA HIS A 292 -13.71 21.82 10.57
C HIS A 292 -12.65 22.47 9.68
N ALA A 293 -12.35 21.86 8.53
CA ALA A 293 -11.36 22.37 7.60
C ALA A 293 -11.89 23.57 6.81
N ILE A 294 -11.01 24.55 6.57
CA ILE A 294 -11.39 25.87 6.02
C ILE A 294 -11.06 26.03 4.53
N ALA A 295 -10.24 25.14 3.97
CA ALA A 295 -9.75 25.24 2.61
C ALA A 295 -9.44 23.86 2.02
N VAL A 296 -9.69 23.71 0.72
CA VAL A 296 -9.34 22.53 -0.08
C VAL A 296 -8.40 22.93 -1.21
N TYR A 297 -7.28 22.21 -1.34
CA TYR A 297 -6.25 22.41 -2.36
C TYR A 297 -6.20 21.18 -3.28
N PRO A 298 -7.00 21.19 -4.37
CA PRO A 298 -7.02 20.08 -5.30
C PRO A 298 -5.87 20.13 -6.30
N ASP A 299 -5.55 18.98 -6.90
CA ASP A 299 -4.67 18.90 -8.06
C ASP A 299 -5.21 19.83 -9.17
N PRO A 300 -4.41 20.82 -9.59
CA PRO A 300 -4.82 21.83 -10.55
C PRO A 300 -4.73 21.37 -12.01
N ALA A 301 -4.51 20.08 -12.29
CA ALA A 301 -4.54 19.48 -13.63
C ALA A 301 -5.96 19.13 -14.12
N GLU A 302 -6.96 19.06 -13.24
CA GLU A 302 -8.34 18.62 -13.55
C GLU A 302 -9.36 19.77 -13.32
N PRO A 303 -9.46 20.74 -14.26
CA PRO A 303 -10.25 21.96 -14.05
C PRO A 303 -11.77 21.72 -13.99
N ASP A 304 -12.27 20.66 -14.62
CA ASP A 304 -13.67 20.23 -14.58
C ASP A 304 -14.08 19.79 -13.16
N ARG A 305 -13.26 18.94 -12.52
CA ARG A 305 -13.48 18.48 -11.13
C ARG A 305 -13.40 19.63 -10.13
N ILE A 306 -12.49 20.56 -10.36
CA ILE A 306 -12.37 21.79 -9.56
C ILE A 306 -13.67 22.62 -9.63
N GLU A 307 -14.22 22.78 -10.84
CA GLU A 307 -15.47 23.51 -11.03
C GLU A 307 -16.67 22.79 -10.39
N GLU A 308 -16.73 21.45 -10.47
CA GLU A 308 -17.75 20.66 -9.76
C GLU A 308 -17.67 20.85 -8.24
N CYS A 309 -16.46 20.87 -7.66
CA CYS A 309 -16.26 21.16 -6.24
C CYS A 309 -16.78 22.55 -5.86
N ARG A 310 -16.47 23.58 -6.66
CA ARG A 310 -16.96 24.95 -6.40
C ARG A 310 -18.49 25.01 -6.43
N ARG A 311 -19.12 24.39 -7.43
CA ARG A 311 -20.59 24.29 -7.53
C ARG A 311 -21.21 23.52 -6.38
N ALA A 312 -20.49 22.54 -5.84
CA ALA A 312 -20.90 21.77 -4.67
C ALA A 312 -20.72 22.54 -3.34
N GLY A 313 -20.19 23.76 -3.35
CA GLY A 313 -19.97 24.61 -2.18
C GLY A 313 -18.67 24.33 -1.43
N ILE A 314 -17.72 23.63 -2.04
CA ILE A 314 -16.41 23.35 -1.42
C ILE A 314 -15.53 24.60 -1.48
N PRO A 315 -14.85 24.99 -0.38
CA PRO A 315 -13.95 26.14 -0.34
C PRO A 315 -12.63 25.83 -1.05
N VAL A 316 -12.67 25.75 -2.37
CA VAL A 316 -11.51 25.42 -3.21
C VAL A 316 -10.58 26.62 -3.34
N MET A 317 -9.30 26.40 -3.03
CA MET A 317 -8.22 27.36 -3.16
C MET A 317 -7.34 27.04 -4.38
N GLU A 318 -6.56 28.02 -4.84
CA GLU A 318 -5.57 27.80 -5.89
C GLU A 318 -4.37 27.00 -5.35
N THR A 319 -3.92 26.02 -6.13
CA THR A 319 -2.81 25.15 -5.81
C THR A 319 -1.56 25.51 -6.61
N ASN A 320 -0.42 25.63 -5.94
CA ASN A 320 0.87 25.84 -6.57
C ASN A 320 1.37 24.56 -7.24
N LYS A 321 1.69 24.65 -8.53
CA LYS A 321 2.12 23.53 -9.39
C LYS A 321 3.62 23.22 -9.31
N ASP A 322 4.41 24.01 -8.59
CA ASP A 322 5.86 23.78 -8.50
C ASP A 322 6.18 22.53 -7.67
N ILE A 323 6.45 21.44 -8.38
CA ILE A 323 6.78 20.13 -7.80
C ILE A 323 8.10 20.21 -7.03
N LYS A 324 9.15 20.79 -7.61
CA LYS A 324 10.50 20.83 -7.01
C LYS A 324 10.51 21.71 -5.76
N GLY A 325 9.91 22.90 -5.85
CA GLY A 325 9.75 23.81 -4.73
C GLY A 325 8.91 23.20 -3.62
N GLY A 326 7.79 22.53 -3.97
CA GLY A 326 6.95 21.84 -3.03
C GLY A 326 7.65 20.69 -2.30
N ILE A 327 8.34 19.81 -3.03
CA ILE A 327 9.13 18.72 -2.44
C ILE A 327 10.19 19.27 -1.49
N SER A 328 10.96 20.27 -1.94
CA SER A 328 12.03 20.88 -1.13
C SER A 328 11.49 21.50 0.16
N TYR A 329 10.30 22.11 0.09
CA TYR A 329 9.63 22.68 1.26
C TYR A 329 9.22 21.62 2.28
N ILE A 330 8.62 20.52 1.84
CA ILE A 330 8.26 19.42 2.75
C ILE A 330 9.52 18.78 3.35
N GLN A 331 10.57 18.54 2.56
CA GLN A 331 11.86 18.04 3.06
C GLN A 331 12.44 18.96 4.14
N GLN A 332 12.34 20.28 3.95
CA GLN A 332 12.75 21.25 4.97
C GLN A 332 11.92 21.10 6.25
N LEU A 333 10.59 21.02 6.15
CA LEU A 333 9.73 20.84 7.33
C LEU A 333 10.05 19.55 8.09
N ILE A 334 10.35 18.46 7.39
CA ILE A 334 10.76 17.20 8.01
C ILE A 334 12.10 17.38 8.77
N ARG A 335 13.11 18.01 8.14
CA ARG A 335 14.40 18.29 8.79
C ARG A 335 14.26 19.17 10.03
N GLU A 336 13.35 20.13 9.97
CA GLU A 336 13.02 21.04 11.09
C GLU A 336 12.09 20.39 12.14
N LYS A 337 11.68 19.13 11.96
CA LYS A 337 10.72 18.40 12.80
C LYS A 337 9.32 19.04 12.87
N ARG A 338 8.97 19.82 11.84
CA ARG A 338 7.71 20.56 11.68
C ARG A 338 6.72 19.89 10.73
N PHE A 339 6.99 18.66 10.32
CA PHE A 339 6.06 17.81 9.58
C PHE A 339 5.91 16.49 10.32
N LYS A 340 4.70 16.19 10.79
CA LYS A 340 4.36 15.02 11.60
C LYS A 340 3.19 14.28 10.97
N VAL A 341 3.18 12.96 11.10
CA VAL A 341 2.12 12.10 10.53
C VAL A 341 1.51 11.29 11.66
N CYS A 342 0.17 11.32 11.79
CA CYS A 342 -0.51 10.54 12.80
C CYS A 342 -0.48 9.04 12.44
N ASN A 343 -0.36 8.16 13.43
CA ASN A 343 -0.19 6.71 13.24
C ASN A 343 -1.40 6.02 12.59
N ASN A 344 -2.57 6.67 12.52
CA ASN A 344 -3.72 6.16 11.76
C ASN A 344 -3.56 6.37 10.24
N CYS A 345 -2.68 7.27 9.80
CA CYS A 345 -2.45 7.60 8.39
C CYS A 345 -1.47 6.60 7.73
N GLN A 346 -1.87 5.33 7.70
CA GLN A 346 -1.02 4.22 7.25
C GLN A 346 -0.68 4.28 5.75
N GLU A 347 -1.60 4.72 4.90
CA GLU A 347 -1.35 4.93 3.47
C GLU A 347 -0.29 6.02 3.27
N THR A 348 -0.34 7.12 4.03
CA THR A 348 0.68 8.18 4.02
C THR A 348 2.05 7.64 4.42
N LEU A 349 2.12 6.89 5.54
CA LEU A 349 3.37 6.32 6.03
C LEU A 349 3.95 5.30 5.03
N ASN A 350 3.10 4.46 4.46
CA ASN A 350 3.50 3.48 3.45
C ASN A 350 4.01 4.18 2.19
N GLU A 351 3.31 5.20 1.71
CA GLU A 351 3.66 5.92 0.50
C GLU A 351 4.98 6.69 0.65
N ILE A 352 5.15 7.46 1.72
CA ILE A 352 6.39 8.16 2.06
C ILE A 352 7.58 7.18 2.11
N SER A 353 7.38 5.99 2.68
CA SER A 353 8.43 4.96 2.78
C SER A 353 8.88 4.36 1.44
N MET A 354 8.11 4.61 0.37
CA MET A 354 8.38 4.11 -0.98
C MET A 354 8.69 5.22 -1.99
N TYR A 355 8.40 6.48 -1.68
CA TYR A 355 8.57 7.59 -2.60
C TYR A 355 10.06 7.96 -2.74
N HIS A 356 10.63 7.71 -3.91
CA HIS A 356 12.07 7.86 -4.18
C HIS A 356 12.35 8.44 -5.56
N TYR A 357 13.52 9.05 -5.70
CA TYR A 357 14.01 9.49 -7.00
C TYR A 357 14.38 8.31 -7.89
N ALA A 358 14.22 8.48 -9.21
CA ALA A 358 14.76 7.54 -10.17
C ALA A 358 16.27 7.41 -9.96
N GLU A 359 16.79 6.19 -10.09
CA GLU A 359 18.23 6.01 -9.95
C GLU A 359 18.98 6.75 -11.07
N PRO A 360 20.09 7.43 -10.77
CA PRO A 360 20.97 8.00 -11.78
C PRO A 360 21.41 6.90 -12.78
N GLN A 361 21.24 7.14 -14.07
CA GLN A 361 21.77 6.26 -15.12
C GLN A 361 23.02 6.94 -15.70
N GLU A 362 24.16 6.24 -15.81
CA GLU A 362 25.43 6.81 -16.32
C GLU A 362 25.27 7.53 -17.68
N ASP A 363 24.30 7.11 -18.49
CA ASP A 363 24.02 7.65 -19.82
C ASP A 363 22.76 8.54 -19.92
N LYS A 364 22.13 8.92 -18.79
CA LYS A 364 21.00 9.86 -18.82
C LYS A 364 21.14 10.93 -17.75
N PRO A 365 20.76 12.18 -18.07
CA PRO A 365 20.68 13.22 -17.04
C PRO A 365 19.76 12.74 -15.91
N GLU A 366 20.20 12.97 -14.67
CA GLU A 366 19.38 12.73 -13.49
C GLU A 366 18.03 13.42 -13.68
N LYS A 367 16.95 12.68 -13.43
CA LYS A 367 15.63 13.27 -13.42
C LYS A 367 15.45 13.94 -12.07
N ASP A 368 15.28 15.25 -12.09
CA ASP A 368 14.92 16.04 -10.90
C ASP A 368 13.47 15.79 -10.42
N GLU A 369 12.77 14.82 -11.02
CA GLU A 369 11.43 14.42 -10.64
C GLU A 369 11.45 12.98 -10.12
N PRO A 370 10.74 12.70 -9.01
CA PRO A 370 10.66 11.36 -8.46
C PRO A 370 9.89 10.40 -9.37
N LEU A 371 10.06 9.11 -9.13
CA LEU A 371 9.30 8.10 -9.88
C LEU A 371 7.81 8.23 -9.59
N LYS A 372 7.01 8.36 -10.66
CA LYS A 372 5.53 8.38 -10.58
C LYS A 372 4.97 7.00 -10.28
N PHE A 373 5.15 6.55 -9.05
CA PHE A 373 4.65 5.28 -8.55
C PHE A 373 4.19 5.46 -7.12
N ASN A 374 2.88 5.38 -6.88
CA ASN A 374 2.28 5.66 -5.57
C ASN A 374 2.73 7.05 -5.07
N ASP A 375 2.33 8.10 -5.78
CA ASP A 375 2.65 9.51 -5.47
C ASP A 375 1.41 10.34 -5.09
N HIS A 376 0.21 9.73 -5.08
CA HIS A 376 -1.06 10.41 -4.88
C HIS A 376 -1.20 11.11 -3.53
N ILE A 377 -0.79 10.48 -2.43
CA ILE A 377 -0.80 11.12 -1.10
C ILE A 377 0.32 12.16 -1.01
N ALA A 378 1.50 11.82 -1.54
CA ALA A 378 2.67 12.70 -1.56
C ALA A 378 2.37 14.03 -2.27
N ASP A 379 1.68 13.96 -3.40
CA ASP A 379 1.23 15.11 -4.16
C ASP A 379 0.11 15.85 -3.43
N SER A 380 -0.85 15.14 -2.85
CA SER A 380 -1.94 15.74 -2.09
C SER A 380 -1.44 16.62 -0.93
N PHE A 381 -0.47 16.17 -0.12
CA PHE A 381 0.06 17.01 1.00
C PHE A 381 0.96 18.11 0.53
N ARG A 382 1.70 17.87 -0.55
CA ARG A 382 2.51 18.91 -1.19
C ARG A 382 1.60 20.03 -1.68
N TYR A 383 0.51 19.72 -2.36
CA TYR A 383 -0.48 20.69 -2.84
C TYR A 383 -1.05 21.52 -1.69
N ALA A 384 -1.54 20.89 -0.63
CA ALA A 384 -2.13 21.59 0.49
C ALA A 384 -1.11 22.48 1.24
N ILE A 385 -0.01 21.89 1.70
CA ILE A 385 0.94 22.56 2.60
C ILE A 385 1.74 23.63 1.86
N TYR A 386 2.16 23.37 0.63
CA TYR A 386 2.97 24.32 -0.13
C TYR A 386 2.17 25.52 -0.65
N SER A 387 0.86 25.33 -0.89
CA SER A 387 -0.03 26.39 -1.38
C SER A 387 -0.65 27.23 -0.27
N TYR A 388 -0.63 26.72 0.96
CA TYR A 388 -1.23 27.41 2.10
C TYR A 388 -0.52 28.74 2.39
N LYS A 389 -1.32 29.80 2.51
CA LYS A 389 -0.88 31.12 2.95
C LYS A 389 -1.71 31.54 4.16
N PRO A 390 -1.10 31.99 5.27
CA PRO A 390 -1.83 32.51 6.42
C PRO A 390 -2.78 33.64 6.01
N VAL A 391 -3.95 33.68 6.64
CA VAL A 391 -5.07 34.58 6.29
C VAL A 391 -4.75 36.09 6.49
N GLY A 392 -3.51 36.46 6.86
CA GLY A 392 -3.05 37.85 6.95
C GLY A 392 -2.67 38.52 5.62
N ASN A 393 -2.58 37.78 4.49
CA ASN A 393 -2.04 38.29 3.22
C ASN A 393 -3.01 38.28 2.03
N TYR A 394 -4.32 38.12 2.26
CA TYR A 394 -5.31 38.25 1.19
C TYR A 394 -5.78 39.70 1.07
N ASN A 395 -5.31 40.42 0.06
CA ASN A 395 -6.08 41.53 -0.51
C ASN A 395 -7.33 40.91 -1.14
N PHE A 396 -8.45 40.93 -0.42
CA PHE A 396 -9.74 40.63 -0.99
C PHE A 396 -10.00 41.65 -2.10
N ILE A 397 -9.91 41.22 -3.36
CA ILE A 397 -10.50 41.95 -4.47
C ILE A 397 -11.93 41.45 -4.54
N PRO A 398 -12.93 42.21 -4.07
CA PRO A 398 -14.32 41.80 -4.21
C PRO A 398 -14.61 41.59 -5.69
N SER A 399 -15.20 40.44 -6.03
CA SER A 399 -15.68 40.21 -7.38
C SER A 399 -16.72 41.28 -7.72
N SER A 400 -16.63 41.83 -8.93
CA SER A 400 -17.67 42.71 -9.45
C SER A 400 -19.01 41.97 -9.33
N PRO A 401 -20.08 42.62 -8.84
CA PRO A 401 -21.38 41.98 -8.68
C PRO A 401 -21.81 41.36 -10.00
N ILE A 402 -22.09 40.05 -9.96
CA ILE A 402 -22.64 39.32 -11.10
C ILE A 402 -24.03 39.91 -11.36
N LYS A 403 -24.17 40.71 -12.42
CA LYS A 403 -25.49 41.10 -12.91
C LYS A 403 -26.14 39.86 -13.52
N PRO A 404 -27.32 39.44 -13.05
CA PRO A 404 -28.05 38.36 -13.70
C PRO A 404 -28.34 38.75 -15.15
N TYR A 405 -27.90 37.91 -16.10
CA TYR A 405 -28.23 38.05 -17.51
C TYR A 405 -29.66 37.56 -17.71
N TYR A 406 -30.60 38.51 -17.81
CA TYR A 406 -31.92 38.23 -18.35
C TYR A 406 -31.81 38.36 -19.87
N GLY A 407 -31.62 37.25 -20.57
CA GLY A 407 -31.71 37.25 -22.04
C GLY A 407 -33.09 37.77 -22.46
N ASP A 408 -33.09 38.83 -23.27
CA ASP A 408 -34.21 39.47 -23.99
C ASP A 408 -35.63 39.11 -23.50
N ARG A 409 -35.92 39.37 -22.22
CA ARG A 409 -37.29 39.46 -21.74
C ARG A 409 -37.61 40.94 -21.59
N ASP A 410 -38.22 41.48 -22.64
CA ASP A 410 -38.95 42.75 -22.57
C ASP A 410 -40.03 42.63 -21.48
N ILE A 411 -39.70 43.08 -20.27
CA ILE A 411 -40.69 43.36 -19.24
C ILE A 411 -40.91 44.87 -19.31
N SER A 412 -41.95 45.25 -20.05
CA SER A 412 -42.51 46.60 -19.97
C SER A 412 -43.15 46.75 -18.59
N PHE A 413 -42.73 47.79 -17.86
CA PHE A 413 -43.26 48.17 -16.55
C PHE A 413 -44.63 48.83 -16.66
#